data_AF-A0A1H8CKZ6-F1
#
_entry.id   AF-A0A1H8CKZ6-F1
#
_cell.length_a   1.000
_cell.length_b   1.000
_cell.length_c   1.000
_cell.angle_alpha   90.00
_cell.angle_beta   90.00
_cell.angle_gamma   90.00
#
_symmetry.space_group_name_H-M   'P 1'
#
loop_
_entity.id
_entity.type
_entity.pdbx_description
1 polymer ?
#
loop_
_entity_poly.entity_id
_entity_poly.type
_entity_poly.pdbx_seq_one_letter_code
_entity_poly.pdbx_strand_id
1 'polypeptide(L)'
;MRVEVGGDLESFRAAARGLLARGILPEQVHFTDEQGRQGSLLAPEAVPVSAPGTGLTVPPAFLELAERVACHRSPERWSLLYRVLWRLTHGERKLLEVESDPDVYPVLMLSKAVQRDAHKMKAFVRFRRVEREGEEYFIAWHRPEHLIVRYVAPFFARRFPSMRWSILTPEASVSWDLERLTFGPGVPRSEAPEADVLEEMWGTYYASVFNPARLNVRAMRAEMPKKHWATLPEARLIPELVRQAPVRTERMVQPRIEVSAASLFLPGQRDLASLAQAAQGCRACPLHERATHTVFGEGPVGARLMLVGEQPGDTEDREGKPFIGPAGQLLDEVLAGVGLKREELYVTNAVKHFGWTGDEKQRLHAKPGRREVLACKAWLDAEVAQVKPKMIVCLGATAAQSFLGPGFRINLSRGQIFETPWAKAWMATYHPSALLRMPDERARAQARVHFEEDLRKAAATVRGLVEGRAHAE
;
A
#
# COMPACT_ATOMS: atom_id res chain seq x y z
N MET A 1 26.58 -39.16 -5.44
CA MET A 1 26.51 -39.41 -3.99
C MET A 1 25.15 -38.96 -3.46
N ARG A 2 24.44 -39.80 -2.70
CA ARG A 2 23.18 -39.43 -2.05
C ARG A 2 23.46 -38.95 -0.63
N VAL A 3 22.77 -37.90 -0.19
CA VAL A 3 22.96 -37.32 1.14
C VAL A 3 21.60 -37.14 1.79
N GLU A 4 21.36 -37.86 2.90
CA GLU A 4 20.12 -37.72 3.68
C GLU A 4 20.17 -36.46 4.56
N VAL A 5 19.09 -35.68 4.53
CA VAL A 5 18.87 -34.51 5.39
C VAL A 5 17.54 -34.63 6.15
N GLY A 6 17.52 -34.20 7.41
CA GLY A 6 16.38 -34.33 8.32
C GLY A 6 15.20 -33.39 8.03
N GLY A 7 15.14 -32.79 6.85
CA GLY A 7 14.06 -31.89 6.43
C GLY A 7 14.10 -30.48 7.04
N ASP A 8 15.13 -30.15 7.83
CA ASP A 8 15.34 -28.83 8.41
C ASP A 8 16.65 -28.17 7.92
N LEU A 9 16.79 -26.87 8.19
CA LEU A 9 17.96 -26.11 7.76
C LEU A 9 19.24 -26.54 8.50
N GLU A 10 19.14 -27.01 9.75
CA GLU A 10 20.31 -27.35 10.56
C GLU A 10 21.00 -28.63 10.05
N SER A 11 20.22 -29.66 9.76
CA SER A 11 20.69 -30.90 9.13
C SER A 11 21.29 -30.63 7.75
N PHE A 12 20.66 -29.78 6.94
CA PHE A 12 21.26 -29.32 5.68
C PHE A 12 22.59 -28.59 5.89
N ARG A 13 22.68 -27.66 6.86
CA ARG A 13 23.93 -26.92 7.15
C ARG A 13 25.05 -27.85 7.56
N ALA A 14 24.76 -28.85 8.40
CA ALA A 14 25.75 -29.85 8.81
C ALA A 14 26.25 -30.66 7.62
N ALA A 15 25.33 -31.16 6.78
CA ALA A 15 25.67 -31.91 5.57
C ALA A 15 26.47 -31.05 4.57
N ALA A 16 25.98 -29.85 4.26
CA ALA A 16 26.61 -28.93 3.31
C ALA A 16 28.03 -28.54 3.72
N ARG A 17 28.28 -28.30 5.02
CA ARG A 17 29.63 -28.04 5.53
C ARG A 17 30.58 -29.21 5.30
N GLY A 18 30.12 -30.43 5.57
CA GLY A 18 30.92 -31.64 5.35
C GLY A 18 31.26 -31.86 3.87
N LEU A 19 30.32 -31.57 2.98
CA LEU A 19 30.53 -31.67 1.53
C LEU A 19 31.49 -30.60 0.99
N LEU A 20 31.35 -29.36 1.46
CA LEU A 20 32.25 -28.26 1.11
C LEU A 20 33.68 -28.52 1.58
N ALA A 21 33.85 -29.03 2.81
CA ALA A 21 35.17 -29.37 3.35
C ALA A 21 35.88 -30.47 2.53
N ARG A 22 35.11 -31.36 1.89
CA ARG A 22 35.62 -32.43 1.02
C ARG A 22 35.72 -32.03 -0.46
N GLY A 23 35.36 -30.78 -0.80
CA GLY A 23 35.43 -30.28 -2.17
C GLY A 23 34.50 -30.99 -3.16
N ILE A 24 33.38 -31.55 -2.69
CA ILE A 24 32.47 -32.31 -3.56
C ILE A 24 31.65 -31.36 -4.44
N LEU A 25 31.67 -31.60 -5.75
CA LEU A 25 30.94 -30.75 -6.70
C LEU A 25 29.41 -30.90 -6.53
N PRO A 26 28.61 -29.85 -6.71
CA PRO A 26 27.16 -29.92 -6.58
C PRO A 26 26.49 -30.95 -7.50
N GLU A 27 27.04 -31.18 -8.69
CA GLU A 27 26.55 -32.17 -9.66
C GLU A 27 26.72 -33.62 -9.18
N GLN A 28 27.64 -33.84 -8.23
CA GLN A 28 27.93 -35.15 -7.66
C GLN A 28 27.04 -35.45 -6.44
N VAL A 29 26.19 -34.52 -6.00
CA VAL A 29 25.39 -34.62 -4.79
C VAL A 29 23.90 -34.54 -5.10
N HIS A 30 23.16 -35.55 -4.64
CA HIS A 30 21.70 -35.52 -4.61
C HIS A 30 21.21 -35.61 -3.18
N PHE A 31 20.57 -34.54 -2.72
CA PHE A 31 19.96 -34.51 -1.40
C PHE A 31 18.61 -35.23 -1.40
N THR A 32 18.37 -36.04 -0.37
CA THR A 32 17.09 -36.72 -0.13
C THR A 32 16.63 -36.44 1.29
N ASP A 33 15.34 -36.17 1.47
CA ASP A 33 14.72 -36.01 2.79
C ASP A 33 13.70 -37.14 3.05
N GLU A 34 13.11 -37.17 4.24
CA GLU A 34 12.08 -38.16 4.60
C GLU A 34 10.85 -38.13 3.68
N GLN A 35 10.58 -37.02 3.00
CA GLN A 35 9.48 -36.89 2.03
C GLN A 35 9.82 -37.54 0.68
N GLY A 36 11.10 -37.58 0.30
CA GLY A 36 11.61 -38.27 -0.88
C GLY A 36 11.77 -39.78 -0.74
N ARG A 37 11.58 -40.36 0.46
CA ARG A 37 11.71 -41.81 0.70
C ARG A 37 10.64 -42.66 0.01
N GLN A 38 9.48 -42.11 -0.34
CA GLN A 38 8.35 -42.90 -0.86
C GLN A 38 8.53 -43.44 -2.30
N GLY A 39 9.65 -43.14 -2.98
CA GLY A 39 9.84 -43.47 -4.40
C GLY A 39 11.10 -44.22 -4.82
N SER A 40 11.94 -44.76 -3.91
CA SER A 40 13.26 -45.30 -4.30
C SER A 40 13.57 -46.68 -3.70
N LEU A 41 13.91 -47.64 -4.58
CA LEU A 41 14.31 -49.03 -4.29
C LEU A 41 15.81 -49.23 -3.99
N LEU A 42 16.64 -48.18 -4.02
CA LEU A 42 18.10 -48.26 -3.81
C LEU A 42 18.54 -47.61 -2.50
N ALA A 43 19.41 -48.30 -1.75
CA ALA A 43 19.89 -47.90 -0.42
C ALA A 43 20.75 -46.61 -0.47
N PRO A 44 20.53 -45.66 0.47
CA PRO A 44 21.34 -44.45 0.57
C PRO A 44 22.73 -44.74 1.19
N GLU A 45 23.79 -44.14 0.63
CA GLU A 45 25.10 -44.08 1.28
C GLU A 45 25.07 -43.01 2.38
N ALA A 46 25.17 -43.42 3.63
CA ALA A 46 25.27 -42.50 4.76
C ALA A 46 26.66 -41.83 4.73
N VAL A 47 26.70 -40.54 4.38
CA VAL A 47 27.91 -39.74 4.52
C VAL A 47 28.10 -39.43 6.01
N PRO A 48 29.15 -39.91 6.69
CA PRO A 48 29.34 -39.63 8.10
C PRO A 48 29.53 -38.12 8.33
N VAL A 49 28.69 -37.59 9.20
CA VAL A 49 28.71 -36.21 9.68
C VAL A 49 29.82 -36.09 10.73
N SER A 50 31.06 -35.85 10.29
CA SER A 50 32.07 -35.22 11.16
C SER A 50 33.28 -34.73 10.37
N ALA A 51 33.51 -33.42 10.43
CA ALA A 51 34.79 -32.79 10.77
C ALA A 51 34.54 -31.30 11.05
N PRO A 52 35.13 -30.70 12.10
CA PRO A 52 35.13 -29.24 12.28
C PRO A 52 36.07 -28.62 11.24
N GLY A 53 35.52 -28.30 10.07
CA GLY A 53 36.23 -27.60 8.99
C GLY A 53 36.02 -26.08 9.05
N THR A 54 37.11 -25.36 8.79
CA THR A 54 37.32 -23.90 8.79
C THR A 54 36.11 -23.02 8.50
N GLY A 55 35.98 -21.91 9.25
CA GLY A 55 34.87 -20.96 9.18
C GLY A 55 34.60 -20.41 7.78
N LEU A 56 33.68 -21.05 7.07
CA LEU A 56 33.14 -20.55 5.80
C LEU A 56 32.26 -19.32 6.08
N THR A 57 32.67 -18.17 5.57
CA THR A 57 31.90 -16.93 5.67
C THR A 57 30.95 -16.83 4.50
N VAL A 58 29.65 -16.74 4.78
CA VAL A 58 28.58 -16.65 3.78
C VAL A 58 27.78 -15.37 4.04
N PRO A 59 27.29 -14.66 3.00
CA PRO A 59 26.51 -13.44 3.21
C PRO A 59 25.24 -13.68 4.05
N PRO A 60 24.85 -12.75 4.96
CA PRO A 60 23.63 -12.87 5.75
C PRO A 60 22.36 -13.06 4.90
N ALA A 61 22.31 -12.40 3.75
CA ALA A 61 21.19 -12.52 2.79
C ALA A 61 20.98 -13.97 2.30
N PHE A 62 22.05 -14.77 2.18
CA PHE A 62 21.93 -16.18 1.82
C PHE A 62 21.26 -16.98 2.94
N LEU A 63 21.61 -16.70 4.21
CA LEU A 63 21.05 -17.42 5.35
C LEU A 63 19.55 -17.17 5.48
N GLU A 64 19.11 -15.92 5.32
CA GLU A 64 17.67 -15.59 5.29
C GLU A 64 16.94 -16.28 4.12
N LEU A 65 17.58 -16.34 2.96
CA LEU A 65 17.03 -17.01 1.79
C LEU A 65 16.92 -18.51 2.02
N ALA A 66 17.96 -19.14 2.58
CA ALA A 66 18.01 -20.55 2.90
C ALA A 66 16.95 -20.94 3.95
N GLU A 67 16.73 -20.09 4.97
CA GLU A 67 15.68 -20.31 5.96
C GLU A 67 14.28 -20.34 5.33
N ARG A 68 13.99 -19.42 4.40
CA ARG A 68 12.71 -19.41 3.68
C ARG A 68 12.58 -20.62 2.75
N VAL A 69 13.63 -20.93 1.99
CA VAL A 69 13.60 -22.01 0.97
C VAL A 69 13.54 -23.38 1.64
N ALA A 70 14.14 -23.56 2.82
CA ALA A 70 14.03 -24.78 3.62
C ALA A 70 12.58 -25.17 3.91
N CYS A 71 11.69 -24.18 4.08
CA CYS A 71 10.26 -24.41 4.30
C CYS A 71 9.49 -24.85 3.05
N HIS A 72 10.06 -24.75 1.84
CA HIS A 72 9.37 -25.16 0.62
C HIS A 72 9.26 -26.69 0.52
N ARG A 73 8.23 -27.23 -0.12
CA ARG A 73 8.06 -28.69 -0.34
C ARG A 73 8.84 -29.26 -1.53
N SER A 74 9.66 -28.46 -2.20
CA SER A 74 10.30 -28.91 -3.44
C SER A 74 11.44 -29.87 -3.08
N PRO A 75 11.53 -31.07 -3.68
CA PRO A 75 12.64 -31.99 -3.41
C PRO A 75 14.00 -31.40 -3.83
N GLU A 76 14.01 -30.51 -4.83
CA GLU A 76 15.24 -29.91 -5.37
C GLU A 76 15.79 -28.76 -4.52
N ARG A 77 15.04 -28.31 -3.50
CA ARG A 77 15.39 -27.13 -2.69
C ARG A 77 16.79 -27.22 -2.07
N TRP A 78 17.16 -28.39 -1.58
CA TRP A 78 18.45 -28.63 -0.94
C TRP A 78 19.61 -28.63 -1.95
N SER A 79 19.40 -29.28 -3.09
CA SER A 79 20.39 -29.30 -4.18
C SER A 79 20.62 -27.89 -4.75
N LEU A 80 19.56 -27.10 -4.93
CA LEU A 80 19.66 -25.70 -5.37
C LEU A 80 20.38 -24.82 -4.34
N LEU A 81 20.04 -24.95 -3.05
CA LEU A 81 20.74 -24.22 -1.98
C LEU A 81 22.22 -24.58 -1.93
N TYR A 82 22.58 -25.85 -2.15
CA TYR A 82 23.97 -26.29 -2.16
C TYR A 82 24.74 -25.74 -3.37
N ARG A 83 24.14 -25.73 -4.56
CA ARG A 83 24.73 -25.12 -5.78
C ARG A 83 25.06 -23.65 -5.58
N VAL A 84 24.10 -22.88 -5.05
CA VAL A 84 24.30 -21.45 -4.75
C VAL A 84 25.37 -21.28 -3.67
N LEU A 85 25.34 -22.08 -2.60
CA LEU A 85 26.35 -22.03 -1.53
C LEU A 85 27.77 -22.34 -2.04
N TRP A 86 27.91 -23.36 -2.90
CA TRP A 86 29.18 -23.71 -3.54
C TRP A 86 29.75 -22.54 -4.34
N ARG A 87 28.95 -21.92 -5.21
CA ARG A 87 29.39 -20.77 -6.03
C ARG A 87 29.76 -19.55 -5.17
N LEU A 88 28.98 -19.26 -4.12
CA LEU A 88 29.27 -18.19 -3.17
C LEU A 88 30.61 -18.39 -2.43
N THR A 89 30.95 -19.64 -2.12
CA THR A 89 32.20 -19.99 -1.41
C THR A 89 33.41 -20.11 -2.34
N HIS A 90 33.21 -20.27 -3.65
CA HIS A 90 34.25 -20.46 -4.66
C HIS A 90 34.51 -19.21 -5.54
N GLY A 91 34.14 -18.02 -5.05
CA GLY A 91 34.57 -16.73 -5.63
C GLY A 91 33.44 -15.80 -6.06
N GLU A 92 32.21 -16.29 -6.20
CA GLU A 92 31.08 -15.49 -6.69
C GLU A 92 30.32 -14.78 -5.54
N ARG A 93 31.00 -13.92 -4.76
CA ARG A 93 30.42 -13.31 -3.54
C ARG A 93 29.16 -12.45 -3.75
N LYS A 94 28.96 -11.92 -4.97
CA LYS A 94 27.82 -11.07 -5.36
C LYS A 94 26.74 -11.82 -6.16
N LEU A 95 26.80 -13.15 -6.21
CA LEU A 95 25.88 -13.97 -7.00
C LEU A 95 24.40 -13.63 -6.74
N LEU A 96 24.03 -13.37 -5.48
CA LEU A 96 22.66 -13.05 -5.09
C LEU A 96 22.12 -11.71 -5.64
N GLU A 97 22.98 -10.81 -6.13
CA GLU A 97 22.57 -9.55 -6.78
C GLU A 97 22.08 -9.78 -8.21
N VAL A 98 22.42 -10.93 -8.82
CA VAL A 98 22.04 -11.29 -10.18
C VAL A 98 20.78 -12.15 -10.15
N GLU A 99 19.61 -11.49 -10.06
CA GLU A 99 18.32 -12.21 -9.98
C GLU A 99 17.99 -13.09 -11.20
N SER A 100 18.63 -12.84 -12.35
CA SER A 100 18.45 -13.61 -13.59
C SER A 100 19.37 -14.83 -13.72
N ASP A 101 20.26 -15.06 -12.74
CA ASP A 101 21.14 -16.22 -12.76
C ASP A 101 20.33 -17.53 -12.67
N PRO A 102 20.69 -18.59 -13.43
CA PRO A 102 19.93 -19.84 -13.52
C PRO A 102 19.80 -20.60 -12.18
N ASP A 103 20.67 -20.35 -11.20
CA ASP A 103 20.60 -20.98 -9.88
C ASP A 103 19.92 -20.07 -8.86
N VAL A 104 20.10 -18.76 -8.98
CA VAL A 104 19.49 -17.76 -8.08
C VAL A 104 18.01 -17.60 -8.36
N TYR A 105 17.60 -17.53 -9.63
CA TYR A 105 16.20 -17.32 -10.00
C TYR A 105 15.24 -18.38 -9.42
N PRO A 106 15.50 -19.70 -9.56
CA PRO A 106 14.65 -20.72 -8.96
C PRO A 106 14.57 -20.60 -7.43
N VAL A 107 15.70 -20.34 -6.77
CA VAL A 107 15.75 -20.18 -5.30
C VAL A 107 14.92 -18.98 -4.85
N LEU A 108 14.99 -17.85 -5.56
CA LEU A 108 14.14 -16.68 -5.31
C LEU A 108 12.65 -16.99 -5.51
N MET A 109 12.29 -17.79 -6.52
CA MET A 109 10.91 -18.18 -6.77
C MET A 109 10.34 -19.09 -5.67
N LEU A 110 11.14 -20.06 -5.18
CA LEU A 110 10.78 -20.88 -4.03
C LEU A 110 10.57 -20.03 -2.78
N SER A 111 11.47 -19.07 -2.52
CA SER A 111 11.36 -18.12 -1.40
C SER A 111 10.08 -17.28 -1.49
N LYS A 112 9.77 -16.73 -2.66
CA LYS A 112 8.52 -15.96 -2.90
C LYS A 112 7.26 -16.82 -2.68
N ALA A 113 7.28 -18.10 -3.04
CA ALA A 113 6.16 -19.01 -2.79
C ALA A 113 5.92 -19.23 -1.30
N VAL A 114 6.98 -19.51 -0.53
CA VAL A 114 6.93 -19.64 0.93
C VAL A 114 6.44 -18.35 1.60
N GLN A 115 6.92 -17.19 1.16
CA GLN A 115 6.47 -15.90 1.70
C GLN A 115 4.98 -15.65 1.47
N ARG A 116 4.46 -15.98 0.28
CA ARG A 116 3.02 -15.87 -0.01
C ARG A 116 2.20 -16.78 0.89
N ASP A 117 2.61 -18.03 1.07
CA ASP A 117 1.93 -18.98 1.96
C ASP A 117 1.98 -18.52 3.42
N ALA A 118 3.13 -18.02 3.88
CA ALA A 118 3.28 -17.45 5.21
C ALA A 118 2.36 -16.23 5.42
N HIS A 119 2.23 -15.35 4.43
CA HIS A 119 1.30 -14.23 4.47
C HIS A 119 -0.16 -14.71 4.55
N LYS A 120 -0.53 -15.74 3.78
CA LYS A 120 -1.87 -16.36 3.84
C LYS A 120 -2.15 -16.94 5.22
N MET A 121 -1.23 -17.71 5.80
CA MET A 121 -1.40 -18.26 7.14
C MET A 121 -1.62 -17.14 8.18
N LYS A 122 -0.81 -16.08 8.16
CA LYS A 122 -0.97 -14.92 9.06
C LYS A 122 -2.31 -14.21 8.89
N ALA A 123 -2.79 -14.10 7.64
CA ALA A 123 -4.03 -13.40 7.33
C ALA A 123 -5.30 -14.23 7.62
N PHE A 124 -5.24 -15.56 7.50
CA PHE A 124 -6.41 -16.43 7.48
C PHE A 124 -6.51 -17.43 8.63
N VAL A 125 -5.46 -17.64 9.45
CA VAL A 125 -5.60 -18.42 10.68
C VAL A 125 -6.60 -17.75 11.60
N ARG A 126 -7.56 -18.53 12.11
CA ARG A 126 -8.59 -18.08 13.05
C ARG A 126 -8.61 -19.02 14.24
N PHE A 127 -8.50 -18.45 15.42
CA PHE A 127 -8.52 -19.18 16.68
C PHE A 127 -9.97 -19.38 17.15
N ARG A 128 -10.27 -20.60 17.59
CA ARG A 128 -11.52 -20.99 18.22
C ARG A 128 -11.28 -21.16 19.70
N ARG A 129 -12.14 -20.56 20.53
CA ARG A 129 -12.08 -20.76 21.98
C ARG A 129 -12.61 -22.15 22.33
N VAL A 130 -11.85 -22.87 23.15
CA VAL A 130 -12.18 -24.16 23.72
C VAL A 130 -11.89 -24.06 25.20
N GLU A 131 -12.87 -24.34 26.04
CA GLU A 131 -12.69 -24.42 27.48
C GLU A 131 -12.30 -25.85 27.84
N ARG A 132 -11.18 -26.01 28.55
CA ARG A 132 -10.71 -27.31 29.03
C ARG A 132 -10.25 -27.15 30.46
N GLU A 133 -10.85 -27.93 31.36
CA GLU A 133 -10.46 -27.96 32.80
C GLU A 133 -10.51 -26.58 33.48
N GLY A 134 -11.43 -25.70 33.05
CA GLY A 134 -11.59 -24.35 33.61
C GLY A 134 -10.64 -23.29 33.04
N GLU A 135 -9.78 -23.66 32.09
CA GLU A 135 -8.87 -22.75 31.40
C GLU A 135 -9.31 -22.51 29.93
N GLU A 136 -9.11 -21.29 29.44
CA GLU A 136 -9.41 -20.92 28.05
C GLU A 136 -8.24 -21.24 27.11
N TYR A 137 -8.49 -22.12 26.13
CA TYR A 137 -7.56 -22.48 25.06
C TYR A 137 -8.07 -22.01 23.70
N PHE A 138 -7.16 -21.65 22.82
CA PHE A 138 -7.47 -21.11 21.49
C PHE A 138 -6.91 -22.01 20.39
N ILE A 139 -7.74 -22.81 19.74
CA ILE A 139 -7.29 -23.79 18.74
C ILE A 139 -7.65 -23.30 17.33
N ALA A 140 -6.69 -23.37 16.41
CA ALA A 140 -6.88 -23.09 14.99
C ALA A 140 -6.41 -24.28 14.15
N TRP A 141 -7.13 -24.60 13.08
CA TRP A 141 -6.65 -25.55 12.08
C TRP A 141 -6.38 -24.86 10.75
N HIS A 142 -5.23 -25.12 10.14
CA HIS A 142 -4.82 -24.52 8.87
C HIS A 142 -4.08 -25.53 8.00
N ARG A 143 -4.30 -25.45 6.67
CA ARG A 143 -3.60 -26.29 5.68
C ARG A 143 -2.65 -25.44 4.85
N PRO A 144 -1.37 -25.33 5.24
CA PRO A 144 -0.38 -24.58 4.47
C PRO A 144 0.02 -25.34 3.20
N GLU A 145 0.41 -24.60 2.16
CA GLU A 145 0.98 -25.17 0.94
C GLU A 145 2.43 -25.62 1.14
N HIS A 146 3.12 -25.08 2.15
CA HIS A 146 4.52 -25.34 2.47
C HIS A 146 4.74 -25.63 3.97
N LEU A 147 5.95 -26.01 4.37
CA LEU A 147 6.33 -26.36 5.74
C LEU A 147 6.61 -25.10 6.59
N ILE A 148 5.63 -24.20 6.66
CA ILE A 148 5.81 -22.84 7.19
C ILE A 148 5.46 -22.68 8.68
N VAL A 149 4.96 -23.73 9.33
CA VAL A 149 4.44 -23.63 10.71
C VAL A 149 5.50 -23.12 11.67
N ARG A 150 6.71 -23.69 11.63
CA ARG A 150 7.86 -23.26 12.45
C ARG A 150 8.29 -21.83 12.14
N TYR A 151 8.27 -21.45 10.86
CA TYR A 151 8.64 -20.12 10.39
C TYR A 151 7.65 -19.04 10.84
N VAL A 152 6.36 -19.34 10.86
CA VAL A 152 5.30 -18.37 11.16
C VAL A 152 4.93 -18.32 12.65
N ALA A 153 5.11 -19.40 13.41
CA ALA A 153 4.72 -19.48 14.82
C ALA A 153 5.20 -18.30 15.71
N PRO A 154 6.45 -17.80 15.59
CA PRO A 154 6.90 -16.66 16.39
C PRO A 154 6.10 -15.37 16.17
N PHE A 155 5.50 -15.19 14.98
CA PHE A 155 4.61 -14.06 14.70
C PHE A 155 3.35 -14.11 15.56
N PHE A 156 2.73 -15.29 15.68
CA PHE A 156 1.52 -15.46 16.49
C PHE A 156 1.81 -15.30 17.98
N ALA A 157 2.95 -15.80 18.47
CA ALA A 157 3.36 -15.65 19.88
C ALA A 157 3.52 -14.17 20.27
N ARG A 158 4.18 -13.36 19.42
CA ARG A 158 4.32 -11.92 19.65
C ARG A 158 3.00 -11.16 19.52
N ARG A 159 2.10 -11.61 18.65
CA ARG A 159 0.82 -10.91 18.37
C ARG A 159 -0.25 -11.21 19.42
N PHE A 160 -0.22 -12.41 19.99
CA PHE A 160 -1.17 -12.92 20.99
C PHE A 160 -0.41 -13.50 22.20
N PRO A 161 0.35 -12.66 22.93
CA PRO A 161 1.20 -13.15 24.03
C PRO A 161 0.39 -13.62 25.24
N SER A 162 -0.80 -13.04 25.46
CA SER A 162 -1.67 -13.28 26.62
C SER A 162 -2.72 -14.37 26.41
N MET A 163 -2.62 -15.16 25.34
CA MET A 163 -3.61 -16.18 24.98
C MET A 163 -2.92 -17.54 24.83
N ARG A 164 -3.43 -18.60 25.46
CA ARG A 164 -2.93 -19.96 25.21
C ARG A 164 -3.52 -20.48 23.92
N TRP A 165 -2.70 -20.73 22.90
CA TRP A 165 -3.21 -21.10 21.59
C TRP A 165 -2.45 -22.27 20.96
N SER A 166 -3.12 -22.99 20.06
CA SER A 166 -2.54 -24.07 19.26
C SER A 166 -2.95 -23.95 17.80
N ILE A 167 -1.99 -24.03 16.89
CA ILE A 167 -2.24 -24.11 15.45
C ILE A 167 -1.93 -25.52 14.98
N LEU A 168 -2.96 -26.20 14.49
CA LEU A 168 -2.93 -27.56 13.99
C LEU A 168 -2.83 -27.52 12.47
N THR A 169 -1.90 -28.28 11.90
CA THR A 169 -1.80 -28.50 10.45
C THR A 169 -1.63 -29.99 10.18
N PRO A 170 -1.84 -30.46 8.92
CA PRO A 170 -1.70 -31.87 8.60
C PRO A 170 -0.32 -32.48 8.88
N GLU A 171 0.75 -31.67 8.87
CA GLU A 171 2.14 -32.15 8.96
C GLU A 171 2.83 -31.76 10.26
N ALA A 172 2.42 -30.66 10.88
CA ALA A 172 2.95 -30.22 12.17
C ALA A 172 1.89 -29.49 12.98
N SER A 173 2.04 -29.51 14.29
CA SER A 173 1.28 -28.66 15.20
C SER A 173 2.23 -27.75 15.98
N VAL A 174 1.71 -26.62 16.44
CA VAL A 174 2.43 -25.72 17.33
C VAL A 174 1.50 -25.19 18.41
N SER A 175 1.97 -25.16 19.64
CA SER A 175 1.25 -24.69 20.81
C SER A 175 2.06 -23.63 21.55
N TRP A 176 1.38 -22.60 22.04
CA TRP A 176 1.92 -21.51 22.86
C TRP A 176 1.26 -21.55 24.23
N ASP A 177 2.08 -21.73 25.27
CA ASP A 177 1.67 -21.90 26.67
C ASP A 177 1.82 -20.62 27.51
N LEU A 178 2.03 -19.46 26.85
CA LEU A 178 2.39 -18.14 27.40
C LEU A 178 3.88 -17.91 27.64
N GLU A 179 4.71 -18.95 27.61
CA GLU A 179 6.15 -18.84 27.84
C GLU A 179 6.98 -19.31 26.65
N ARG A 180 6.59 -20.43 26.02
CA ARG A 180 7.35 -21.08 24.95
C ARG A 180 6.47 -21.68 23.86
N LEU A 181 7.06 -21.79 22.67
CA LEU A 181 6.48 -22.51 21.54
C LEU A 181 6.87 -23.98 21.62
N THR A 182 5.87 -24.87 21.67
CA THR A 182 6.06 -26.31 21.61
C THR A 182 5.57 -26.83 20.26
N PHE A 183 6.40 -27.59 19.55
CA PHE A 183 6.05 -28.17 18.24
C PHE A 183 5.74 -29.65 18.38
N GLY A 184 4.66 -30.09 17.73
CA GLY A 184 4.19 -31.48 17.74
C GLY A 184 3.93 -32.04 16.34
N PRO A 185 3.51 -33.31 16.25
CA PRO A 185 3.14 -33.94 14.99
C PRO A 185 1.90 -33.30 14.38
N GLY A 186 1.71 -33.51 13.07
CA GLY A 186 0.53 -33.06 12.36
C GLY A 186 -0.76 -33.70 12.86
N VAL A 187 -1.85 -32.94 12.81
CA VAL A 187 -3.19 -33.38 13.26
C VAL A 187 -4.16 -33.32 12.07
N PRO A 188 -4.81 -34.44 11.71
CA PRO A 188 -5.80 -34.46 10.64
C PRO A 188 -7.03 -33.65 11.02
N ARG A 189 -7.75 -33.13 10.00
CA ARG A 189 -8.88 -32.23 10.22
C ARG A 189 -10.02 -32.86 11.04
N SER A 190 -10.20 -34.17 10.96
CA SER A 190 -11.24 -34.93 11.66
C SER A 190 -11.16 -34.85 13.18
N GLU A 191 -10.01 -34.48 13.73
CA GLU A 191 -9.76 -34.36 15.17
C GLU A 191 -9.90 -32.91 15.67
N ALA A 192 -10.27 -31.96 14.79
CA ALA A 192 -10.50 -30.56 15.16
C ALA A 192 -11.97 -30.33 15.60
N PRO A 193 -12.24 -29.55 16.67
CA PRO A 193 -13.60 -29.33 17.18
C PRO A 193 -14.57 -28.71 16.16
N GLU A 194 -15.83 -29.17 16.11
CA GLU A 194 -16.91 -28.60 15.27
C GLU A 194 -17.55 -27.34 15.89
N ALA A 195 -18.21 -26.52 15.07
CA ALA A 195 -18.58 -25.13 15.36
C ALA A 195 -20.10 -24.96 15.49
N ASP A 196 -20.60 -24.27 16.52
CA ASP A 196 -22.03 -23.92 16.54
C ASP A 196 -22.48 -22.65 17.31
N VAL A 197 -21.59 -21.75 17.77
CA VAL A 197 -22.07 -20.51 18.45
C VAL A 197 -21.36 -19.21 18.01
N LEU A 198 -20.15 -19.29 17.46
CA LEU A 198 -19.37 -18.11 17.02
C LEU A 198 -19.61 -17.70 15.54
N GLU A 199 -20.34 -18.52 14.76
CA GLU A 199 -20.51 -18.29 13.32
C GLU A 199 -21.46 -17.10 13.00
N GLU A 200 -22.46 -16.85 13.84
CA GLU A 200 -23.51 -15.84 13.59
C GLU A 200 -23.05 -14.39 13.92
N MET A 201 -22.31 -14.23 15.02
CA MET A 201 -21.67 -12.96 15.41
C MET A 201 -20.57 -12.55 14.42
N TRP A 202 -19.84 -13.53 13.89
CA TRP A 202 -18.77 -13.31 12.92
C TRP A 202 -19.30 -12.98 11.51
N GLY A 203 -20.39 -13.63 11.08
CA GLY A 203 -21.07 -13.28 9.83
C GLY A 203 -21.52 -11.83 9.79
N THR A 204 -22.03 -11.33 10.93
CA THR A 204 -22.43 -9.93 11.13
C THR A 204 -21.23 -8.98 11.04
N TYR A 205 -20.11 -9.32 11.68
CA TYR A 205 -18.85 -8.55 11.60
C TYR A 205 -18.27 -8.55 10.16
N TYR A 206 -18.18 -9.71 9.50
CA TYR A 206 -17.65 -9.81 8.14
C TYR A 206 -18.51 -9.06 7.13
N ALA A 207 -19.84 -9.15 7.23
CA ALA A 207 -20.76 -8.38 6.39
C ALA A 207 -20.63 -6.86 6.60
N SER A 208 -20.19 -6.42 7.78
CA SER A 208 -19.95 -5.00 8.10
C SER A 208 -18.59 -4.49 7.60
N VAL A 209 -17.57 -5.35 7.50
CA VAL A 209 -16.20 -5.01 7.06
C VAL A 209 -15.98 -5.28 5.56
N PHE A 210 -16.84 -6.10 4.93
CA PHE A 210 -16.80 -6.39 3.49
C PHE A 210 -17.01 -5.11 2.68
N ASN A 211 -15.96 -4.68 1.97
CA ASN A 211 -16.00 -3.51 1.11
C ASN A 211 -16.36 -3.92 -0.33
N PRO A 212 -17.61 -3.71 -0.78
CA PRO A 212 -18.07 -4.15 -2.09
C PRO A 212 -17.33 -3.44 -3.24
N ALA A 213 -16.78 -2.24 -3.03
CA ALA A 213 -16.02 -1.49 -4.04
C ALA A 213 -14.60 -2.06 -4.30
N ARG A 214 -14.10 -2.97 -3.44
CA ARG A 214 -12.82 -3.68 -3.62
C ARG A 214 -13.00 -5.12 -4.13
N LEU A 215 -14.23 -5.51 -4.44
CA LEU A 215 -14.54 -6.85 -4.88
C LEU A 215 -14.05 -7.08 -6.32
N ASN A 216 -12.90 -7.73 -6.47
CA ASN A 216 -12.49 -8.32 -7.74
C ASN A 216 -12.77 -9.83 -7.68
N VAL A 217 -13.87 -10.27 -8.29
CA VAL A 217 -14.31 -11.67 -8.25
C VAL A 217 -13.27 -12.63 -8.84
N ARG A 218 -12.47 -12.17 -9.82
CA ARG A 218 -11.39 -12.97 -10.43
C ARG A 218 -10.20 -13.13 -9.49
N ALA A 219 -9.77 -12.04 -8.84
CA ALA A 219 -8.71 -12.07 -7.83
C ALA A 219 -9.14 -12.82 -6.56
N MET A 220 -10.39 -12.67 -6.13
CA MET A 220 -10.97 -13.40 -5.01
C MET A 220 -10.98 -14.91 -5.27
N ARG A 221 -11.36 -15.36 -6.47
CA ARG A 221 -11.33 -16.78 -6.86
C ARG A 221 -9.91 -17.33 -7.02
N ALA A 222 -8.94 -16.49 -7.41
CA ALA A 222 -7.54 -16.87 -7.53
C ALA A 222 -6.82 -16.97 -6.16
N GLU A 223 -7.12 -16.04 -5.25
CA GLU A 223 -6.54 -16.01 -3.90
C GLU A 223 -7.28 -16.93 -2.91
N MET A 224 -8.56 -17.23 -3.15
CA MET A 224 -9.37 -18.21 -2.39
C MET A 224 -9.88 -19.35 -3.29
N PRO A 225 -9.03 -20.33 -3.65
CA PRO A 225 -9.48 -21.53 -4.35
C PRO A 225 -10.55 -22.29 -3.55
N LYS A 226 -11.53 -22.87 -4.25
CA LYS A 226 -12.70 -23.57 -3.66
C LYS A 226 -12.32 -24.59 -2.56
N LYS A 227 -11.12 -25.16 -2.61
CA LYS A 227 -10.57 -26.11 -1.62
C LYS A 227 -10.56 -25.58 -0.17
N HIS A 228 -10.51 -24.25 0.03
CA HIS A 228 -10.48 -23.62 1.36
C HIS A 228 -11.85 -23.14 1.86
N TRP A 229 -12.91 -23.26 1.05
CA TRP A 229 -14.22 -22.69 1.40
C TRP A 229 -14.91 -23.47 2.52
N ALA A 230 -14.63 -24.78 2.64
CA ALA A 230 -15.16 -25.63 3.70
C ALA A 230 -14.67 -25.26 5.12
N THR A 231 -13.65 -24.40 5.27
CA THR A 231 -13.16 -23.92 6.58
C THR A 231 -13.62 -22.50 6.93
N LEU A 232 -14.36 -21.82 6.03
CA LEU A 232 -14.66 -20.40 6.15
C LEU A 232 -16.18 -20.18 6.29
N PRO A 233 -16.68 -19.81 7.48
CA PRO A 233 -18.08 -19.45 7.69
C PRO A 233 -18.58 -18.36 6.73
N GLU A 234 -17.70 -17.43 6.37
CA GLU A 234 -17.98 -16.30 5.50
C GLU A 234 -18.19 -16.71 4.04
N ALA A 235 -17.67 -17.88 3.62
CA ALA A 235 -17.87 -18.40 2.27
C ALA A 235 -19.35 -18.68 1.95
N ARG A 236 -20.19 -18.90 2.97
CA ARG A 236 -21.65 -19.00 2.84
C ARG A 236 -22.31 -17.64 2.57
N LEU A 237 -21.72 -16.55 3.07
CA LEU A 237 -22.20 -15.17 2.85
C LEU A 237 -21.68 -14.57 1.56
N ILE A 238 -20.54 -15.06 1.02
CA ILE A 238 -19.93 -14.54 -0.22
C ILE A 238 -20.92 -14.49 -1.39
N PRO A 239 -21.72 -15.53 -1.71
CA PRO A 239 -22.68 -15.46 -2.81
C PRO A 239 -23.70 -14.33 -2.64
N GLU A 240 -24.21 -14.12 -1.43
CA GLU A 240 -25.18 -13.06 -1.12
C GLU A 240 -24.52 -11.68 -1.11
N LEU A 241 -23.34 -11.55 -0.50
CA LEU A 241 -22.56 -10.32 -0.47
C LEU A 241 -22.08 -9.88 -1.86
N VAL A 242 -21.73 -10.83 -2.74
CA VAL A 242 -21.40 -10.58 -4.15
C VAL A 242 -22.65 -10.17 -4.93
N ARG A 243 -23.81 -10.78 -4.66
CA ARG A 243 -25.09 -10.41 -5.27
C ARG A 243 -25.56 -9.02 -4.82
N GLN A 244 -25.36 -8.68 -3.55
CA GLN A 244 -25.68 -7.37 -2.97
C GLN A 244 -24.59 -6.31 -3.23
N ALA A 245 -23.39 -6.71 -3.68
CA ALA A 245 -22.27 -5.80 -3.89
C ALA A 245 -22.59 -4.67 -4.89
N PRO A 246 -23.27 -4.88 -6.04
CA PRO A 246 -23.67 -3.80 -6.93
C PRO A 246 -24.58 -2.78 -6.23
N VAL A 247 -25.64 -3.25 -5.54
CA VAL A 247 -26.60 -2.39 -4.83
C VAL A 247 -25.97 -1.65 -3.65
N ARG A 248 -25.06 -2.31 -2.90
CA ARG A 248 -24.30 -1.68 -1.81
C ARG A 248 -23.24 -0.71 -2.34
N THR A 249 -22.63 -1.00 -3.49
CA THR A 249 -21.70 -0.08 -4.18
C THR A 249 -22.46 1.13 -4.69
N GLU A 250 -23.63 0.96 -5.29
CA GLU A 250 -24.51 2.06 -5.68
C GLU A 250 -24.94 2.90 -4.47
N ARG A 251 -25.27 2.28 -3.32
CA ARG A 251 -25.52 3.01 -2.05
C ARG A 251 -24.28 3.66 -1.42
N MET A 252 -23.07 3.16 -1.69
CA MET A 252 -21.80 3.76 -1.26
C MET A 252 -21.33 4.89 -2.20
N VAL A 253 -21.71 4.80 -3.48
CA VAL A 253 -21.44 5.79 -4.53
C VAL A 253 -22.54 6.86 -4.56
N GLN A 254 -23.71 6.61 -3.97
CA GLN A 254 -24.63 7.66 -3.58
C GLN A 254 -23.84 8.62 -2.68
N PRO A 255 -23.70 9.90 -3.06
CA PRO A 255 -22.98 10.85 -2.25
C PRO A 255 -23.71 10.96 -0.92
N ARG A 256 -23.17 10.31 0.13
CA ARG A 256 -23.33 10.87 1.46
C ARG A 256 -22.79 12.27 1.33
N ILE A 257 -23.66 13.27 1.43
CA ILE A 257 -23.27 14.66 1.52
C ILE A 257 -22.50 14.75 2.84
N GLU A 258 -21.21 14.40 2.81
CA GLU A 258 -20.29 14.59 3.93
C GLU A 258 -20.17 16.11 4.07
N VAL A 259 -20.94 16.66 5.01
CA VAL A 259 -20.99 18.10 5.25
C VAL A 259 -19.61 18.53 5.75
N SER A 260 -18.97 19.40 4.98
CA SER A 260 -17.68 19.99 5.34
C SER A 260 -17.77 20.71 6.70
N ALA A 261 -16.87 20.39 7.63
CA ALA A 261 -16.82 21.02 8.95
C ALA A 261 -16.65 22.55 8.88
N ALA A 262 -15.95 23.06 7.86
CA ALA A 262 -15.84 24.50 7.62
C ALA A 262 -17.17 25.20 7.34
N SER A 263 -18.25 24.47 7.01
CA SER A 263 -19.58 25.06 6.81
C SER A 263 -20.09 25.81 8.04
N LEU A 264 -19.65 25.41 9.25
CA LEU A 264 -20.00 26.09 10.51
C LEU A 264 -19.33 27.46 10.67
N PHE A 265 -18.25 27.71 9.93
CA PHE A 265 -17.49 28.95 9.98
C PHE A 265 -17.84 29.89 8.81
N LEU A 266 -18.71 29.47 7.89
CA LEU A 266 -19.12 30.32 6.78
C LEU A 266 -19.97 31.50 7.30
N PRO A 267 -19.63 32.74 6.92
CA PRO A 267 -20.42 33.91 7.27
C PRO A 267 -21.77 33.93 6.52
N GLY A 268 -22.73 34.69 7.07
CA GLY A 268 -24.02 34.92 6.40
C GLY A 268 -23.86 35.67 5.08
N GLN A 269 -23.04 36.73 5.09
CA GLN A 269 -22.62 37.43 3.87
C GLN A 269 -21.45 36.69 3.24
N ARG A 270 -21.58 36.32 1.95
CA ARG A 270 -20.64 35.39 1.30
C ARG A 270 -19.77 36.03 0.21
N ASP A 271 -19.60 37.34 0.14
CA ASP A 271 -18.60 37.91 -0.77
C ASP A 271 -17.17 37.50 -0.38
N LEU A 272 -16.21 37.62 -1.31
CA LEU A 272 -14.85 37.13 -1.10
C LEU A 272 -14.15 37.79 0.10
N ALA A 273 -14.40 39.07 0.37
CA ALA A 273 -13.78 39.75 1.50
C ALA A 273 -14.33 39.22 2.83
N SER A 274 -15.65 39.07 2.93
CA SER A 274 -16.31 38.45 4.08
C SER A 274 -15.87 37.01 4.31
N LEU A 275 -15.74 36.22 3.24
CA LEU A 275 -15.25 34.84 3.31
C LEU A 275 -13.79 34.78 3.79
N ALA A 276 -12.91 35.62 3.23
CA ALA A 276 -11.51 35.67 3.63
C ALA A 276 -11.35 36.07 5.10
N GLN A 277 -12.10 37.06 5.57
CA GLN A 277 -12.10 37.48 6.97
C GLN A 277 -12.58 36.36 7.89
N ALA A 278 -13.68 35.69 7.56
CA ALA A 278 -14.20 34.60 8.39
C ALA A 278 -13.26 33.38 8.41
N ALA A 279 -12.56 33.10 7.30
CA ALA A 279 -11.62 32.00 7.20
C ALA A 279 -10.45 32.12 8.20
N GLN A 280 -10.03 33.34 8.56
CA GLN A 280 -8.98 33.59 9.57
C GLN A 280 -9.31 32.99 10.95
N GLY A 281 -10.60 32.82 11.27
CA GLY A 281 -11.07 32.21 12.51
C GLY A 281 -11.38 30.71 12.41
N CYS A 282 -11.10 30.08 11.27
CA CYS A 282 -11.53 28.71 11.00
C CYS A 282 -10.75 27.67 11.84
N ARG A 283 -11.48 26.87 12.61
CA ARG A 283 -10.93 25.77 13.44
C ARG A 283 -11.45 24.39 13.01
N ALA A 284 -11.90 24.26 11.77
CA ALA A 284 -12.58 23.07 11.26
C ALA A 284 -11.70 21.81 11.15
N CYS A 285 -10.37 21.94 11.25
CA CYS A 285 -9.43 20.81 11.24
C CYS A 285 -8.15 21.14 12.04
N PRO A 286 -7.34 20.12 12.42
CA PRO A 286 -6.15 20.32 13.26
C PRO A 286 -5.05 21.22 12.65
N LEU A 287 -5.07 21.47 11.33
CA LEU A 287 -4.02 22.26 10.67
C LEU A 287 -3.94 23.71 11.17
N HIS A 288 -5.04 24.26 11.70
CA HIS A 288 -5.06 25.62 12.25
C HIS A 288 -4.17 25.76 13.51
N GLU A 289 -3.86 24.67 14.22
CA GLU A 289 -3.12 24.71 15.49
C GLU A 289 -1.64 25.06 15.30
N ARG A 290 -1.06 24.74 14.13
CA ARG A 290 0.36 24.93 13.83
C ARG A 290 0.63 25.89 12.67
N ALA A 291 -0.39 26.28 11.92
CA ALA A 291 -0.27 27.26 10.85
C ALA A 291 -0.10 28.66 11.43
N THR A 292 0.69 29.52 10.80
CA THR A 292 0.86 30.92 11.23
C THR A 292 -0.31 31.77 10.72
N HIS A 293 -0.67 31.63 9.44
CA HIS A 293 -1.80 32.33 8.86
C HIS A 293 -2.71 31.38 8.10
N THR A 294 -4.00 31.72 8.09
CA THR A 294 -4.89 31.22 7.05
C THR A 294 -4.52 31.88 5.72
N VAL A 295 -4.25 31.08 4.71
CA VAL A 295 -3.96 31.55 3.36
C VAL A 295 -5.20 31.30 2.50
N PHE A 296 -6.00 32.35 2.35
CA PHE A 296 -7.19 32.33 1.49
C PHE A 296 -6.81 32.48 0.00
N GLY A 297 -7.79 32.41 -0.89
CA GLY A 297 -7.56 32.70 -2.31
C GLY A 297 -7.39 34.20 -2.58
N GLU A 298 -6.70 34.51 -3.67
CA GLU A 298 -6.44 35.89 -4.13
C GLU A 298 -6.78 36.01 -5.61
N GLY A 299 -7.40 37.14 -6.00
CA GLY A 299 -7.76 37.45 -7.38
C GLY A 299 -9.10 38.21 -7.49
N PRO A 300 -9.47 38.65 -8.70
CA PRO A 300 -10.69 39.43 -8.90
C PRO A 300 -11.94 38.56 -8.81
N VAL A 301 -13.05 39.16 -8.35
CA VAL A 301 -14.39 38.58 -8.51
C VAL A 301 -14.68 38.42 -10.00
N GLY A 302 -15.17 37.26 -10.42
CA GLY A 302 -15.45 37.00 -11.83
C GLY A 302 -14.23 36.60 -12.67
N ALA A 303 -13.08 36.28 -12.04
CA ALA A 303 -11.93 35.73 -12.74
C ALA A 303 -12.35 34.55 -13.63
N ARG A 304 -11.98 34.61 -14.91
CA ARG A 304 -12.43 33.61 -15.91
C ARG A 304 -11.74 32.27 -15.73
N LEU A 305 -10.53 32.29 -15.18
CA LEU A 305 -9.72 31.12 -14.87
C LEU A 305 -9.39 31.12 -13.38
N MET A 306 -9.67 30.00 -12.73
CA MET A 306 -9.32 29.74 -11.34
C MET A 306 -8.26 28.63 -11.26
N LEU A 307 -7.17 28.91 -10.55
CA LEU A 307 -6.11 27.93 -10.26
C LEU A 307 -6.27 27.42 -8.83
N VAL A 308 -6.24 26.09 -8.65
CA VAL A 308 -6.41 25.46 -7.33
C VAL A 308 -5.22 24.55 -7.02
N GLY A 309 -4.44 24.91 -6.00
CA GLY A 309 -3.34 24.10 -5.46
C GLY A 309 -3.73 23.15 -4.34
N GLU A 310 -2.73 22.51 -3.74
CA GLU A 310 -2.93 21.55 -2.63
C GLU A 310 -3.20 22.27 -1.30
N GLN A 311 -2.19 22.98 -0.80
CA GLN A 311 -2.18 23.71 0.46
C GLN A 311 -1.10 24.82 0.39
N PRO A 312 -1.07 25.76 1.34
CA PRO A 312 0.00 26.76 1.41
C PRO A 312 1.34 26.10 1.76
N GLY A 313 2.44 26.67 1.29
CA GLY A 313 3.79 26.32 1.73
C GLY A 313 4.27 27.20 2.89
N ASP A 314 5.54 27.06 3.26
CA ASP A 314 6.13 27.79 4.39
C ASP A 314 6.14 29.32 4.17
N THR A 315 6.51 29.77 2.97
CA THR A 315 6.49 31.19 2.61
C THR A 315 5.06 31.73 2.60
N GLU A 316 4.14 31.00 1.98
CA GLU A 316 2.73 31.37 1.92
C GLU A 316 2.11 31.50 3.31
N ASP A 317 2.40 30.55 4.21
CA ASP A 317 1.88 30.54 5.58
C ASP A 317 2.42 31.69 6.42
N ARG A 318 3.67 32.13 6.21
CA ARG A 318 4.24 33.28 6.91
C ARG A 318 3.67 34.62 6.42
N GLU A 319 3.39 34.74 5.13
CA GLU A 319 2.96 36.00 4.51
C GLU A 319 1.44 36.11 4.33
N GLY A 320 0.69 35.00 4.48
CA GLY A 320 -0.75 34.97 4.30
C GLY A 320 -1.24 35.00 2.85
N LYS A 321 -0.36 34.79 1.86
CA LYS A 321 -0.70 34.89 0.42
C LYS A 321 -0.44 33.60 -0.34
N PRO A 322 -1.31 33.21 -1.29
CA PRO A 322 -1.15 31.95 -2.02
C PRO A 322 -0.07 32.04 -3.10
N PHE A 323 0.70 30.96 -3.28
CA PHE A 323 1.68 30.80 -4.38
C PHE A 323 2.67 31.97 -4.52
N ILE A 324 3.42 32.27 -3.46
CA ILE A 324 4.47 33.30 -3.47
C ILE A 324 5.89 32.73 -3.22
N GLY A 325 5.98 31.46 -2.80
CA GLY A 325 7.25 30.75 -2.64
C GLY A 325 7.82 30.23 -3.96
N PRO A 326 8.82 29.32 -3.92
CA PRO A 326 9.49 28.81 -5.13
C PRO A 326 8.54 28.17 -6.16
N ALA A 327 7.50 27.47 -5.68
CA ALA A 327 6.48 26.89 -6.55
C ALA A 327 5.59 27.96 -7.21
N GLY A 328 5.35 29.08 -6.51
CA GLY A 328 4.65 30.25 -7.04
C GLY A 328 5.45 30.97 -8.11
N GLN A 329 6.76 31.16 -7.89
CA GLN A 329 7.66 31.78 -8.87
C GLN A 329 7.71 30.98 -10.18
N LEU A 330 7.82 29.64 -10.10
CA LEU A 330 7.74 28.78 -11.27
C LEU A 330 6.37 28.88 -11.97
N LEU A 331 5.28 28.96 -11.21
CA LEU A 331 3.95 29.15 -11.77
C LEU A 331 3.87 30.49 -12.53
N ASP A 332 4.38 31.58 -11.94
CA ASP A 332 4.36 32.91 -12.54
C ASP A 332 5.18 32.98 -13.83
N GLU A 333 6.36 32.36 -13.85
CA GLU A 333 7.20 32.22 -15.04
C GLU A 333 6.43 31.54 -16.18
N VAL A 334 5.77 30.42 -15.89
CA VAL A 334 5.00 29.66 -16.89
C VAL A 334 3.76 30.43 -17.35
N LEU A 335 3.02 31.07 -16.42
CA LEU A 335 1.84 31.88 -16.74
C LEU A 335 2.20 33.02 -17.69
N ALA A 336 3.28 33.74 -17.42
CA ALA A 336 3.80 34.78 -18.29
C ALA A 336 4.15 34.22 -19.69
N GLY A 337 4.82 33.07 -19.74
CA GLY A 337 5.18 32.39 -20.99
C GLY A 337 3.99 31.93 -21.85
N VAL A 338 2.81 31.69 -21.26
CA VAL A 338 1.58 31.33 -21.99
C VAL A 338 0.61 32.50 -22.19
N GLY A 339 0.98 33.71 -21.78
CA GLY A 339 0.18 34.91 -21.92
C GLY A 339 -1.01 35.01 -20.96
N LEU A 340 -0.93 34.35 -19.79
CA LEU A 340 -1.88 34.51 -18.71
C LEU A 340 -1.31 35.49 -17.67
N LYS A 341 -2.03 36.55 -17.37
CA LYS A 341 -1.64 37.52 -16.35
C LYS A 341 -2.20 37.13 -14.99
N ARG A 342 -1.36 37.05 -13.97
CA ARG A 342 -1.74 36.55 -12.64
C ARG A 342 -2.89 37.36 -12.01
N GLU A 343 -2.88 38.67 -12.20
CA GLU A 343 -3.90 39.61 -11.72
C GLU A 343 -5.29 39.41 -12.34
N GLU A 344 -5.39 38.69 -13.46
CA GLU A 344 -6.66 38.32 -14.11
C GLU A 344 -7.18 36.95 -13.64
N LEU A 345 -6.41 36.23 -12.81
CA LEU A 345 -6.71 34.89 -12.32
C LEU A 345 -7.17 34.93 -10.87
N TYR A 346 -7.96 33.93 -10.47
CA TYR A 346 -8.18 33.64 -9.06
C TYR A 346 -7.35 32.43 -8.66
N VAL A 347 -6.43 32.60 -7.71
CA VAL A 347 -5.49 31.56 -7.28
C VAL A 347 -5.79 31.19 -5.83
N THR A 348 -5.98 29.90 -5.57
CA THR A 348 -6.29 29.41 -4.22
C THR A 348 -5.77 27.98 -4.01
N ASN A 349 -6.02 27.41 -2.82
CA ASN A 349 -5.66 26.03 -2.47
C ASN A 349 -6.87 25.23 -2.00
N ALA A 350 -6.83 23.90 -2.12
CA ALA A 350 -7.88 23.03 -1.59
C ALA A 350 -7.97 23.09 -0.05
N VAL A 351 -6.84 23.31 0.62
CA VAL A 351 -6.74 23.49 2.07
C VAL A 351 -6.14 24.88 2.36
N LYS A 352 -6.64 25.59 3.38
CA LYS A 352 -6.27 26.99 3.69
C LYS A 352 -5.19 27.17 4.75
N HIS A 353 -4.73 26.10 5.38
CA HIS A 353 -3.69 26.13 6.42
C HIS A 353 -2.54 25.23 6.00
N PHE A 354 -1.31 25.62 6.32
CA PHE A 354 -0.13 24.82 6.00
C PHE A 354 0.02 23.63 6.96
N GLY A 355 -0.11 22.41 6.43
CA GLY A 355 0.28 21.19 7.14
C GLY A 355 1.78 20.95 7.08
N TRP A 356 2.43 20.90 8.24
CA TRP A 356 3.89 20.71 8.33
C TRP A 356 4.31 19.93 9.57
N THR A 357 5.52 19.37 9.50
CA THR A 357 6.21 18.61 10.56
C THR A 357 7.63 19.14 10.77
N GLY A 358 8.28 18.75 11.86
CA GLY A 358 9.57 19.32 12.26
C GLY A 358 9.41 20.44 13.29
N ASP A 359 10.43 21.27 13.41
CA ASP A 359 10.50 22.42 14.32
C ASP A 359 10.30 23.76 13.57
N GLU A 360 10.20 24.86 14.31
CA GLU A 360 9.97 26.19 13.72
C GLU A 360 11.11 26.67 12.81
N LYS A 361 12.33 26.16 13.00
CA LYS A 361 13.50 26.50 12.17
C LYS A 361 13.46 25.75 10.84
N GLN A 362 12.92 24.53 10.84
CA GLN A 362 12.82 23.69 9.65
C GLN A 362 11.41 23.09 9.52
N ARG A 363 10.52 23.87 8.88
CA ARG A 363 9.14 23.46 8.62
C ARG A 363 9.06 22.57 7.37
N LEU A 364 8.90 21.27 7.56
CA LEU A 364 8.79 20.29 6.48
C LEU A 364 7.33 20.09 6.08
N HIS A 365 7.03 20.37 4.81
CA HIS A 365 5.69 20.20 4.25
C HIS A 365 5.14 18.77 4.44
N ALA A 366 3.99 18.66 5.09
CA ALA A 366 3.24 17.42 5.27
C ALA A 366 1.95 17.49 4.45
N LYS A 367 1.77 16.53 3.54
CA LYS A 367 0.61 16.48 2.63
C LYS A 367 -0.70 16.37 3.44
N PRO A 368 -1.75 17.15 3.11
CA PRO A 368 -3.02 17.05 3.82
C PRO A 368 -3.72 15.73 3.51
N GLY A 369 -4.27 15.11 4.54
CA GLY A 369 -5.08 13.90 4.47
C GLY A 369 -6.50 14.17 4.00
N ARG A 370 -7.23 13.10 3.66
CA ARG A 370 -8.62 13.19 3.16
C ARG A 370 -9.54 13.96 4.12
N ARG A 371 -9.37 13.81 5.43
CA ARG A 371 -10.19 14.48 6.44
C ARG A 371 -10.03 16.00 6.40
N GLU A 372 -8.81 16.50 6.21
CA GLU A 372 -8.52 17.93 6.16
C GLU A 372 -9.04 18.55 4.85
N VAL A 373 -8.84 17.86 3.72
CA VAL A 373 -9.39 18.27 2.42
C VAL A 373 -10.92 18.38 2.49
N LEU A 374 -11.58 17.37 3.05
CA LEU A 374 -13.04 17.37 3.23
C LEU A 374 -13.49 18.47 4.21
N ALA A 375 -12.79 18.65 5.31
CA ALA A 375 -13.13 19.66 6.32
C ALA A 375 -13.00 21.09 5.77
N CYS A 376 -12.07 21.35 4.85
CA CYS A 376 -11.85 22.66 4.24
C CYS A 376 -12.72 22.92 3.00
N LYS A 377 -13.40 21.88 2.47
CA LYS A 377 -14.11 21.93 1.19
C LYS A 377 -15.15 23.05 1.09
N ALA A 378 -15.84 23.39 2.18
CA ALA A 378 -16.83 24.48 2.18
C ALA A 378 -16.24 25.84 1.80
N TRP A 379 -14.97 26.10 2.15
CA TRP A 379 -14.28 27.34 1.72
C TRP A 379 -14.06 27.35 0.22
N LEU A 380 -13.55 26.25 -0.33
CA LEU A 380 -13.32 26.12 -1.78
C LEU A 380 -14.63 26.22 -2.56
N ASP A 381 -15.70 25.56 -2.10
CA ASP A 381 -17.01 25.62 -2.75
C ASP A 381 -17.59 27.05 -2.68
N ALA A 382 -17.38 27.77 -1.57
CA ALA A 382 -17.78 29.18 -1.43
C ALA A 382 -16.99 30.10 -2.37
N GLU A 383 -15.68 29.92 -2.50
CA GLU A 383 -14.86 30.67 -3.46
C GLU A 383 -15.32 30.43 -4.90
N VAL A 384 -15.52 29.17 -5.30
CA VAL A 384 -16.01 28.82 -6.64
C VAL A 384 -17.37 29.47 -6.91
N ALA A 385 -18.28 29.42 -5.92
CA ALA A 385 -19.61 30.02 -6.04
C ALA A 385 -19.58 31.55 -6.21
N GLN A 386 -18.58 32.24 -5.65
CA GLN A 386 -18.41 33.68 -5.79
C GLN A 386 -17.64 34.09 -7.03
N VAL A 387 -16.53 33.40 -7.32
CA VAL A 387 -15.69 33.69 -8.49
C VAL A 387 -16.42 33.32 -9.78
N LYS A 388 -17.22 32.24 -9.77
CA LYS A 388 -17.93 31.69 -10.94
C LYS A 388 -17.02 31.55 -12.17
N PRO A 389 -15.88 30.85 -12.03
CA PRO A 389 -14.90 30.76 -13.11
C PRO A 389 -15.48 30.03 -14.32
N LYS A 390 -15.02 30.39 -15.52
CA LYS A 390 -15.33 29.65 -16.74
C LYS A 390 -14.49 28.38 -16.84
N MET A 391 -13.26 28.44 -16.35
CA MET A 391 -12.35 27.32 -16.27
C MET A 391 -11.72 27.17 -14.89
N ILE A 392 -11.60 25.93 -14.42
CA ILE A 392 -10.81 25.58 -13.22
C ILE A 392 -9.64 24.71 -13.65
N VAL A 393 -8.43 25.03 -13.16
CA VAL A 393 -7.24 24.21 -13.33
C VAL A 393 -6.74 23.76 -11.95
N CYS A 394 -6.78 22.46 -11.71
CA CYS A 394 -6.26 21.84 -10.51
C CYS A 394 -4.77 21.52 -10.67
N LEU A 395 -3.94 22.14 -9.84
CA LEU A 395 -2.51 21.93 -9.76
C LEU A 395 -2.27 20.73 -8.82
N GLY A 396 -2.04 19.55 -9.38
CA GLY A 396 -1.78 18.32 -8.64
C GLY A 396 -3.02 17.51 -8.23
N ALA A 397 -2.75 16.32 -7.71
CA ALA A 397 -3.78 15.32 -7.42
C ALA A 397 -4.73 15.74 -6.28
N THR A 398 -4.22 16.40 -5.24
CA THR A 398 -5.03 16.75 -4.06
C THR A 398 -6.07 17.81 -4.38
N ALA A 399 -5.69 18.82 -5.18
CA ALA A 399 -6.62 19.81 -5.72
C ALA A 399 -7.71 19.15 -6.56
N ALA A 400 -7.35 18.20 -7.43
CA ALA A 400 -8.34 17.50 -8.24
C ALA A 400 -9.28 16.61 -7.41
N GLN A 401 -8.75 15.96 -6.37
CA GLN A 401 -9.50 15.09 -5.46
C GLN A 401 -10.47 15.87 -4.55
N SER A 402 -10.27 17.17 -4.31
CA SER A 402 -11.24 18.00 -3.56
C SER A 402 -12.54 18.26 -4.34
N PHE A 403 -12.49 18.14 -5.67
CA PHE A 403 -13.64 18.25 -6.56
C PHE A 403 -14.22 16.87 -6.91
N LEU A 404 -13.40 16.01 -7.51
CA LEU A 404 -13.85 14.75 -8.12
C LEU A 404 -13.76 13.54 -7.18
N GLY A 405 -13.32 13.77 -5.94
CA GLY A 405 -13.20 12.74 -4.91
C GLY A 405 -11.93 11.88 -5.01
N PRO A 406 -11.75 10.95 -4.05
CA PRO A 406 -10.48 10.21 -3.86
C PRO A 406 -10.13 9.23 -4.99
N GLY A 407 -11.09 8.94 -5.88
CA GLY A 407 -10.89 8.08 -7.06
C GLY A 407 -10.02 8.72 -8.14
N PHE A 408 -9.89 10.04 -8.16
CA PHE A 408 -9.14 10.75 -9.20
C PHE A 408 -7.65 10.35 -9.23
N ARG A 409 -7.11 10.19 -10.45
CA ARG A 409 -5.72 9.80 -10.73
C ARG A 409 -5.11 10.76 -11.76
N ILE A 410 -4.19 11.62 -11.31
CA ILE A 410 -3.57 12.63 -12.17
C ILE A 410 -2.86 12.03 -13.39
N ASN A 411 -2.17 10.89 -13.22
CA ASN A 411 -1.42 10.26 -14.31
C ASN A 411 -2.30 9.78 -15.48
N LEU A 412 -3.60 9.58 -15.26
CA LEU A 412 -4.54 9.11 -16.30
C LEU A 412 -5.35 10.25 -16.94
N SER A 413 -5.46 11.39 -16.27
CA SER A 413 -6.38 12.48 -16.65
C SER A 413 -5.69 13.83 -16.85
N ARG A 414 -4.35 13.88 -16.74
CA ARG A 414 -3.56 15.11 -16.93
C ARG A 414 -3.85 15.74 -18.29
N GLY A 415 -4.10 17.05 -18.31
CA GLY A 415 -4.25 17.83 -19.54
C GLY A 415 -5.54 17.57 -20.32
N GLN A 416 -6.42 16.69 -19.83
CA GLN A 416 -7.76 16.49 -20.40
C GLN A 416 -8.69 17.60 -19.92
N ILE A 417 -9.52 18.11 -20.84
CA ILE A 417 -10.51 19.16 -20.56
C ILE A 417 -11.90 18.54 -20.67
N PHE A 418 -12.72 18.76 -19.65
CA PHE A 418 -14.13 18.35 -19.63
C PHE A 418 -14.97 19.30 -18.78
N GLU A 419 -16.29 19.21 -18.92
CA GLU A 419 -17.26 20.01 -18.17
C GLU A 419 -17.50 19.43 -16.77
N THR A 420 -17.74 20.31 -15.80
CA THR A 420 -18.10 19.93 -14.43
C THR A 420 -19.20 20.86 -13.88
N PRO A 421 -19.89 20.50 -12.79
CA PRO A 421 -20.87 21.40 -12.16
C PRO A 421 -20.29 22.74 -11.70
N TRP A 422 -18.96 22.84 -11.53
CA TRP A 422 -18.28 24.04 -11.05
C TRP A 422 -17.84 24.99 -12.16
N ALA A 423 -17.57 24.48 -13.37
CA ALA A 423 -17.03 25.26 -14.48
C ALA A 423 -17.26 24.56 -15.84
N LYS A 424 -17.40 25.37 -16.90
CA LYS A 424 -17.55 24.90 -18.29
C LYS A 424 -16.29 24.24 -18.85
N ALA A 425 -15.13 24.50 -18.25
CA ALA A 425 -13.92 23.76 -18.53
C ALA A 425 -13.23 23.42 -17.21
N TRP A 426 -12.75 22.20 -17.10
CA TRP A 426 -12.03 21.73 -15.94
C TRP A 426 -10.85 20.89 -16.42
N MET A 427 -9.68 21.11 -15.82
CA MET A 427 -8.45 20.37 -16.12
C MET A 427 -7.66 20.12 -14.83
N ALA A 428 -6.91 19.02 -14.80
CA ALA A 428 -5.84 18.85 -13.81
C ALA A 428 -4.47 18.74 -14.50
N THR A 429 -3.44 19.30 -13.87
CA THR A 429 -2.05 19.22 -14.32
C THR A 429 -1.10 18.95 -13.15
N TYR A 430 0.21 18.93 -13.40
CA TYR A 430 1.22 18.80 -12.35
C TYR A 430 1.18 19.99 -11.37
N HIS A 431 1.57 19.72 -10.13
CA HIS A 431 1.80 20.79 -9.16
C HIS A 431 3.21 21.35 -9.36
N PRO A 432 3.43 22.69 -9.40
CA PRO A 432 4.76 23.29 -9.61
C PRO A 432 5.82 22.80 -8.61
N SER A 433 5.45 22.63 -7.33
CA SER A 433 6.35 22.07 -6.30
C SER A 433 6.81 20.64 -6.60
N ALA A 434 6.03 19.85 -7.33
CA ALA A 434 6.43 18.49 -7.72
C ALA A 434 7.56 18.54 -8.74
N LEU A 435 7.54 19.49 -9.68
CA LEU A 435 8.62 19.70 -10.66
C LEU A 435 9.92 20.08 -9.95
N LEU A 436 9.86 20.98 -8.97
CA LEU A 436 11.03 21.42 -8.21
C LEU A 436 11.67 20.30 -7.37
N ARG A 437 10.89 19.31 -6.95
CA ARG A 437 11.35 18.18 -6.13
C ARG A 437 11.82 16.98 -6.95
N MET A 438 11.74 17.01 -8.28
CA MET A 438 12.21 15.91 -9.12
C MET A 438 13.75 15.84 -9.08
N PRO A 439 14.33 14.69 -8.70
CA PRO A 439 15.79 14.55 -8.60
C PRO A 439 16.45 14.41 -9.97
N ASP A 440 15.74 13.80 -10.93
CA ASP A 440 16.23 13.60 -12.30
C ASP A 440 15.96 14.85 -13.15
N GLU A 441 17.02 15.44 -13.69
CA GLU A 441 16.95 16.68 -14.44
C GLU A 441 16.19 16.54 -15.76
N ARG A 442 16.31 15.39 -16.42
CA ARG A 442 15.62 15.13 -17.69
C ARG A 442 14.11 14.98 -17.47
N ALA A 443 13.71 14.24 -16.45
CA ALA A 443 12.32 14.08 -16.03
C ALA A 443 11.73 15.42 -15.59
N ARG A 444 12.49 16.23 -14.85
CA ARG A 444 12.10 17.59 -14.47
C ARG A 444 11.85 18.49 -15.69
N ALA A 445 12.77 18.49 -16.66
CA ALA A 445 12.59 19.24 -17.90
C ALA A 445 11.37 18.78 -18.70
N GLN A 446 11.16 17.47 -18.84
CA GLN A 446 9.97 16.92 -19.51
C GLN A 446 8.67 17.27 -18.79
N ALA A 447 8.64 17.16 -17.46
CA ALA A 447 7.47 17.52 -16.66
C ALA A 447 7.16 19.02 -16.77
N ARG A 448 8.18 19.87 -16.85
CA ARG A 448 8.02 21.30 -17.11
C ARG A 448 7.39 21.57 -18.48
N VAL A 449 7.87 20.92 -19.54
CA VAL A 449 7.27 21.04 -20.88
C VAL A 449 5.79 20.64 -20.87
N HIS A 450 5.45 19.50 -20.26
CA HIS A 450 4.05 19.08 -20.15
C HIS A 450 3.18 20.06 -19.35
N PHE A 451 3.73 20.66 -18.29
CA PHE A 451 3.04 21.66 -17.48
C PHE A 451 2.77 22.95 -18.28
N GLU A 452 3.76 23.42 -19.05
CA GLU A 452 3.61 24.56 -19.97
C GLU A 452 2.57 24.29 -21.07
N GLU A 453 2.57 23.08 -21.65
CA GLU A 453 1.57 22.67 -22.64
C GLU A 453 0.14 22.68 -22.08
N ASP A 454 -0.05 22.18 -20.87
CA ASP A 454 -1.35 22.15 -20.22
C ASP A 454 -1.87 23.56 -19.92
N LEU A 455 -1.03 24.46 -19.40
CA LEU A 455 -1.43 25.84 -19.16
C LEU A 455 -1.67 26.62 -20.46
N ARG A 456 -0.94 26.31 -21.54
CA ARG A 456 -1.21 26.85 -22.88
C ARG A 456 -2.58 26.41 -23.41
N LYS A 457 -2.93 25.13 -23.24
CA LYS A 457 -4.27 24.61 -23.58
C LYS A 457 -5.36 25.29 -22.75
N ALA A 458 -5.13 25.49 -21.45
CA ALA A 458 -6.05 26.20 -20.58
C ALA A 458 -6.26 27.65 -21.04
N ALA A 459 -5.17 28.37 -21.36
CA ALA A 459 -5.24 29.73 -21.88
C ALA A 459 -6.03 29.84 -23.19
N ALA A 460 -5.81 28.92 -24.13
CA ALA A 460 -6.58 28.84 -25.37
C ALA A 460 -8.07 28.56 -25.12
N THR A 461 -8.38 27.64 -24.21
CA THR A 461 -9.76 27.26 -23.88
C THR A 461 -10.52 28.41 -23.24
N VAL A 462 -9.91 29.12 -22.29
CA VAL A 462 -10.53 30.28 -21.62
C VAL A 462 -10.80 31.40 -22.62
N ARG A 463 -9.87 31.67 -23.55
CA ARG A 463 -10.09 32.66 -24.62
C ARG A 463 -11.29 32.27 -25.50
N GLY A 464 -11.36 31.02 -25.97
CA GLY A 464 -12.48 30.54 -26.77
C GLY A 464 -13.83 30.60 -26.04
N LEU A 465 -13.86 30.31 -24.73
CA LEU A 465 -15.08 30.42 -23.92
C LEU A 465 -15.57 31.87 -23.71
N VAL A 466 -14.68 32.84 -23.83
CA VAL A 466 -15.00 34.27 -23.77
C VAL A 466 -15.51 34.75 -25.13
N GLU A 467 -14.78 34.43 -26.20
CA GLU A 467 -15.08 34.87 -27.57
C GLU A 467 -16.37 34.27 -28.10
N GLY A 468 -16.64 32.98 -27.82
CA GLY A 468 -17.87 32.30 -28.25
C GLY A 468 -19.16 32.88 -27.65
N ARG A 469 -19.07 33.80 -26.69
CA ARG A 469 -20.22 34.52 -26.13
C ARG A 469 -20.48 35.87 -26.82
N ALA A 470 -19.44 36.48 -27.39
CA ALA A 470 -19.54 37.77 -28.08
C ALA A 470 -20.15 37.67 -29.49
N HIS A 471 -20.49 36.47 -29.97
CA HIS A 471 -21.16 36.21 -31.25
C HIS A 471 -22.55 35.57 -31.07
N ALA A 472 -23.01 35.37 -29.83
CA ALA A 472 -24.29 34.74 -29.50
C ALA A 472 -25.25 35.70 -28.77
N GLU A 473 -24.81 36.93 -28.49
CA GLU A 473 -25.62 38.09 -28.10
C GLU A 473 -25.66 39.05 -29.29
#